data_AF-A0A5J4KZP1-F1
#
_entry.id   AF-A0A5J4KZP1-F1
#
_cell.length_a   1.000
_cell.length_b   1.000
_cell.length_c   1.000
_cell.angle_alpha   90.00
_cell.angle_beta   90.00
_cell.angle_gamma   90.00
#
_symmetry.space_group_name_H-M   'P 1'
#
loop_
_entity.id
_entity.type
_entity.pdbx_description
1 polymer ?
#
loop_
_entity_poly.entity_id
_entity_poly.type
_entity_poly.pdbx_seq_one_letter_code
_entity_poly.pdbx_strand_id
1 'polypeptide(L)'
;MAYLGVLKAIEEHLLKKGLTKKELPKKVEEYRNALQKYVSVHNGKLLKEFDDLYDELHIAGYYRGLLHRVDIVKGALKSAEEFIEELK
;
A
#
# COMPACT_ATOMS: atom_id res chain seq x y z
N MET A 1 2.18 11.04 5.63
CA MET A 1 3.25 10.04 5.36
C MET A 1 2.84 9.25 4.14
N ALA A 2 3.76 8.97 3.20
CA ALA A 2 3.41 8.40 1.89
C ALA A 2 2.64 7.08 1.97
N TYR A 3 2.99 6.21 2.93
CA TYR A 3 2.27 4.95 3.15
C TYR A 3 0.77 5.13 3.48
N LEU A 4 0.38 6.22 4.16
CA LEU A 4 -1.04 6.51 4.39
C LEU A 4 -1.78 6.85 3.09
N GLY A 5 -1.08 7.41 2.10
CA GLY A 5 -1.63 7.63 0.76
C GLY A 5 -1.93 6.31 0.05
N VAL A 6 -1.02 5.33 0.18
CA VAL A 6 -1.22 3.96 -0.33
C VAL A 6 -2.44 3.31 0.32
N LEU A 7 -2.55 3.34 1.65
CA LEU A 7 -3.72 2.79 2.36
C LEU A 7 -5.02 3.44 1.91
N LYS A 8 -5.03 4.77 1.77
CA LYS A 8 -6.22 5.50 1.34
C LYS A 8 -6.65 5.15 -0.08
N ALA A 9 -5.69 4.96 -1.00
CA ALA A 9 -6.00 4.50 -2.35
C ALA A 9 -6.64 3.10 -2.36
N ILE A 10 -6.15 2.19 -1.50
CA ILE A 10 -6.76 0.86 -1.33
C ILE A 10 -8.18 0.99 -0.77
N GLU A 11 -8.39 1.81 0.28
CA GLU A 11 -9.72 2.05 0.84
C GLU A 11 -10.70 2.57 -0.23
N GLU A 12 -10.29 3.57 -1.02
CA GLU A 12 -11.10 4.12 -2.11
C GLU A 12 -11.42 3.07 -3.17
N HIS A 13 -10.46 2.21 -3.54
CA HIS A 13 -10.70 1.09 -4.45
C HIS A 13 -11.72 0.10 -3.88
N LEU A 14 -11.58 -0.29 -2.61
CA LEU A 14 -12.49 -1.21 -1.94
C LEU A 14 -13.91 -0.65 -1.81
N LEU A 15 -14.04 0.65 -1.50
CA LEU A 15 -15.34 1.33 -1.49
C LEU A 15 -16.01 1.28 -2.87
N LYS A 16 -15.25 1.48 -3.96
CA LYS A 16 -15.77 1.34 -5.34
C LYS A 16 -16.21 -0.08 -5.67
N LYS A 17 -15.64 -1.10 -5.01
CA LYS A 17 -16.05 -2.51 -5.10
C LYS A 17 -17.30 -2.83 -4.26
N GLY A 18 -17.84 -1.87 -3.52
CA GLY A 18 -19.10 -2.01 -2.76
C GLY A 18 -18.93 -2.30 -1.27
N LEU A 19 -17.71 -2.29 -0.73
CA LEU A 19 -17.50 -2.41 0.70
C LEU A 19 -17.97 -1.13 1.41
N THR A 20 -18.50 -1.30 2.62
CA THR A 20 -18.83 -0.17 3.49
C THR A 20 -17.61 0.28 4.30
N LYS A 21 -17.65 1.51 4.83
CA LYS A 21 -16.61 2.04 5.72
C LYS A 21 -16.33 1.15 6.95
N LYS A 22 -17.31 0.36 7.39
CA LYS A 22 -17.15 -0.55 8.54
C LYS A 22 -16.38 -1.83 8.19
N GLU A 23 -16.37 -2.20 6.92
CA GLU A 23 -15.70 -3.38 6.38
C GLU A 23 -14.27 -3.07 5.91
N LEU A 24 -13.86 -1.80 5.94
CA LEU A 24 -12.51 -1.40 5.56
C LEU A 24 -11.47 -1.97 6.53
N PRO A 25 -10.32 -2.45 6.01
CA PRO A 25 -9.20 -2.91 6.81
C PRO A 25 -8.70 -1.87 7.81
N LYS A 26 -8.24 -2.33 8.97
CA LYS A 26 -7.64 -1.50 10.04
C LYS A 26 -6.19 -1.86 10.31
N LYS A 27 -5.76 -3.05 9.93
CA LYS A 27 -4.41 -3.58 10.14
C LYS A 27 -3.77 -3.95 8.80
N VAL A 28 -2.45 -3.87 8.73
CA VAL A 28 -1.68 -4.19 7.49
C VAL A 28 -2.05 -5.56 6.91
N GLU A 29 -2.17 -6.59 7.74
CA GLU A 29 -2.60 -7.93 7.32
C GLU A 29 -4.00 -7.94 6.71
N GLU A 30 -4.92 -7.13 7.24
CA GLU A 30 -6.27 -7.00 6.70
C GLU A 30 -6.26 -6.29 5.33
N TYR A 31 -5.37 -5.31 5.13
CA TYR A 31 -5.17 -4.67 3.83
C TYR A 31 -4.63 -5.66 2.80
N ARG A 32 -3.62 -6.43 3.18
CA ARG A 32 -3.02 -7.48 2.35
C ARG A 32 -4.07 -8.52 1.93
N ASN A 33 -4.86 -9.01 2.88
CA ASN A 33 -5.94 -9.96 2.61
C ASN A 33 -7.03 -9.36 1.71
N ALA A 34 -7.38 -8.09 1.91
CA ALA A 34 -8.37 -7.41 1.08
C ALA A 34 -7.86 -7.22 -0.36
N LEU A 35 -6.59 -6.86 -0.57
CA LEU A 35 -5.97 -6.79 -1.89
C LEU A 35 -6.01 -8.14 -2.60
N GLN A 36 -5.64 -9.22 -1.89
CA GLN A 36 -5.68 -10.58 -2.44
C GLN A 36 -7.10 -10.98 -2.85
N LYS A 37 -8.10 -10.64 -2.01
CA LYS A 37 -9.50 -11.04 -2.22
C LYS A 37 -10.20 -10.23 -3.32
N TYR A 38 -10.00 -8.91 -3.36
CA TYR A 38 -10.84 -8.00 -4.16
C TYR A 38 -10.14 -7.41 -5.39
N VAL A 39 -8.81 -7.42 -5.41
CA VAL A 39 -8.02 -6.82 -6.48
C VAL A 39 -7.27 -7.88 -7.27
N SER A 40 -6.69 -8.87 -6.60
CA SER A 40 -5.75 -9.77 -7.25
C SER A 40 -5.77 -11.19 -6.70
N VAL A 41 -6.83 -11.92 -7.08
CA VAL A 41 -6.96 -13.37 -6.82
C VAL A 41 -5.77 -14.15 -7.43
N HIS A 42 -5.11 -13.61 -8.46
CA HIS A 42 -4.00 -14.25 -9.18
C HIS A 42 -2.74 -13.38 -9.38
N ASN A 43 -2.64 -12.18 -8.80
CA ASN A 43 -1.46 -11.31 -8.99
C ASN A 43 -0.58 -11.25 -7.74
N GLY A 44 0.43 -12.11 -7.68
CA GLY A 44 1.43 -12.07 -6.61
C GLY A 44 2.34 -10.84 -6.64
N LYS A 45 2.47 -10.17 -7.79
CA LYS A 45 3.32 -8.96 -7.94
C LYS A 45 2.76 -7.81 -7.09
N LEU A 46 1.47 -7.53 -7.21
CA LEU A 46 0.82 -6.43 -6.47
C LEU A 46 0.92 -6.63 -4.95
N LEU A 47 0.74 -7.87 -4.47
CA LEU A 47 0.88 -8.17 -3.04
C LEU A 47 2.31 -7.96 -2.55
N LYS A 48 3.29 -8.40 -3.34
CA LYS A 48 4.69 -8.17 -3.01
C LYS A 48 5.02 -6.68 -2.96
N GLU A 49 4.52 -5.91 -3.93
CA GLU A 49 4.74 -4.46 -3.99
C GLU A 49 4.11 -3.73 -2.80
N PHE A 50 2.92 -4.16 -2.36
CA PHE A 50 2.34 -3.66 -1.11
C PHE A 50 3.21 -3.97 0.11
N ASP A 51 3.73 -5.21 0.21
CA ASP A 51 4.61 -5.64 1.29
C ASP A 51 5.92 -4.80 1.30
N ASP A 52 6.52 -4.59 0.13
CA ASP A 52 7.73 -3.76 -0.05
C ASP A 52 7.47 -2.30 0.38
N LEU A 53 6.33 -1.72 0.00
CA LEU A 53 5.95 -0.35 0.40
C LEU A 53 5.71 -0.21 1.91
N TYR A 54 5.17 -1.24 2.55
CA TYR A 54 5.03 -1.28 4.01
C TYR A 54 6.42 -1.27 4.68
N ASP A 55 7.31 -2.15 4.23
CA ASP A 55 8.66 -2.24 4.81
C ASP A 55 9.47 -0.96 4.58
N GLU A 56 9.43 -0.38 3.38
CA GLU A 56 10.22 0.81 3.05
C GLU A 56 9.65 2.08 3.70
N LEU A 57 8.37 2.40 3.46
CA LEU A 57 7.82 3.70 3.86
C LEU A 57 7.39 3.72 5.32
N HIS A 58 6.83 2.62 5.83
CA HIS A 58 6.32 2.57 7.20
C HIS A 58 7.39 2.13 8.19
N ILE A 59 8.01 0.96 7.97
CA ILE A 59 8.97 0.40 8.93
C ILE A 59 10.33 1.10 8.85
N ALA A 60 11.01 1.03 7.70
CA ALA A 60 12.34 1.59 7.54
C ALA A 60 12.32 3.12 7.56
N GLY A 61 11.42 3.74 6.80
CA GLY A 61 11.30 5.18 6.67
C GLY A 61 10.81 5.84 7.94
N TYR A 62 9.55 5.61 8.29
CA TYR A 62 8.93 6.33 9.40
C TYR A 62 9.29 5.80 10.79
N TYR A 63 9.17 4.49 11.01
CA TYR A 63 9.33 3.94 12.35
C TYR A 63 10.80 3.90 12.79
N ARG A 64 11.72 3.56 11.88
CA ARG A 64 13.14 3.38 12.19
C ARG A 64 14.06 4.51 11.70
N GLY A 65 13.59 5.38 10.79
CA GLY A 65 14.39 6.49 10.27
C GLY A 65 15.62 6.07 9.46
N LEU A 66 15.57 4.90 8.81
CA LEU A 66 16.72 4.27 8.13
C LEU A 66 16.94 4.76 6.68
N LEU A 67 15.97 5.47 6.11
CA LEU A 67 16.09 6.00 4.75
C LEU A 67 16.87 7.32 4.73
N HIS A 68 18.20 7.22 4.72
CA HIS A 68 19.07 8.39 4.84
C HIS A 68 19.37 9.11 3.52
N ARG A 69 19.26 8.44 2.38
CA ARG A 69 19.61 9.03 1.08
C ARG A 69 18.38 9.46 0.29
N VAL A 70 18.47 10.64 -0.32
CA VAL A 70 17.35 11.26 -1.06
C VAL A 70 16.92 10.45 -2.28
N ASP A 71 17.86 9.80 -2.98
CA ASP A 71 17.58 8.90 -4.10
C ASP A 71 16.67 7.74 -3.68
N ILE A 72 16.95 7.15 -2.52
CA ILE A 72 16.17 6.04 -1.97
C ILE A 72 14.75 6.51 -1.62
N VAL A 73 14.63 7.65 -0.93
CA VAL A 73 13.32 8.22 -0.59
C VAL A 73 12.50 8.51 -1.84
N LYS A 74 13.11 9.11 -2.87
CA LYS A 74 12.44 9.37 -4.16
C LYS A 74 11.99 8.08 -4.84
N GLY A 75 12.81 7.03 -4.79
CA GLY A 75 12.47 5.70 -5.32
C GLY A 75 11.22 5.13 -4.65
N ALA A 76 11.21 5.07 -3.32
CA ALA A 76 10.08 4.55 -2.56
C ALA A 76 8.78 5.35 -2.79
N LEU A 77 8.90 6.68 -2.93
CA LEU A 77 7.75 7.54 -3.28
C LEU A 77 7.23 7.27 -4.69
N LYS A 78 8.11 7.01 -5.67
CA LYS A 78 7.72 6.67 -7.04
C LYS A 78 7.02 5.32 -7.09
N SER A 79 7.53 4.31 -6.39
CA SER A 79 6.86 3.01 -6.27
C SER A 79 5.47 3.15 -5.65
N ALA A 80 5.30 4.02 -4.64
CA ALA A 80 3.99 4.29 -4.06
C ALA A 80 3.02 4.93 -5.05
N GLU A 81 3.50 5.85 -5.89
CA GLU A 81 2.71 6.47 -6.95
C GLU A 81 2.28 5.44 -8.00
N GLU A 82 3.21 4.63 -8.50
CA GLU A 82 2.95 3.55 -9.48
C GLU A 82 1.94 2.53 -8.95
N PHE A 83 2.08 2.10 -7.69
CA PHE A 83 1.11 1.21 -7.04
C PHE A 83 -0.30 1.81 -6.99
N ILE A 84 -0.42 3.10 -6.68
CA ILE A 84 -1.72 3.80 -6.63
C ILE A 84 -2.33 3.90 -8.04
N GLU A 85 -1.51 4.07 -9.07
CA GLU A 85 -1.97 4.06 -10.46
C GLU A 85 -2.42 2.68 -10.92
N GLU A 86 -1.74 1.60 -10.52
CA GLU A 86 -2.17 0.22 -10.80
C GLU A 86 -3.53 -0.12 -10.15
N LEU A 87 -3.92 0.58 -9.07
CA LEU A 87 -5.21 0.42 -8.40
C LEU A 87 -6.38 1.20 -9.05
N LYS A 88 -6.13 2.13 -9.98
CA LYS A 88 -7.20 2.91 -10.62
C LYS A 88 -7.95 2.11 -11.68
#